data_AF-A0A9X2WMZ4-F1
#
_entry.id   AF-A0A9X2WMZ4-F1
#
_cell.length_a   1.000
_cell.length_b   1.000
_cell.length_c   1.000
_cell.angle_alpha   90.00
_cell.angle_beta   90.00
_cell.angle_gamma   90.00
#
_symmetry.space_group_name_H-M   'P 1'
#
loop_
_entity.id
_entity.type
_entity.pdbx_description
1 polymer ?
#
loop_
_entity_poly.entity_id
_entity_poly.type
_entity_poly.pdbx_seq_one_letter_code
_entity_poly.pdbx_strand_id
1 'polypeptide(L)' 'MTQLSDNSLVEKKEKWVIEKTGEKYHFTRWLGDQVHESYAPVSQDVAGIYAAAIVQGFQPPRCLSYLDKLVG' A
#
# COMPACT_ATOMS: atom_id res chain seq x y z
N MET A 1 39.25 19.62 10.48
CA MET A 1 38.68 18.31 10.09
C MET A 1 37.17 18.47 10.10
N THR A 2 36.60 18.77 8.94
CA THR A 2 35.16 18.99 8.78
C THR A 2 34.49 17.61 8.75
N GLN A 3 33.67 17.32 9.75
CA GLN A 3 32.87 16.10 9.76
C GLN A 3 31.86 16.19 8.61
N LEU A 4 32.02 15.32 7.63
CA LEU A 4 31.05 15.09 6.58
C LEU A 4 29.86 14.40 7.24
N SER A 5 28.74 15.10 7.30
CA SER A 5 27.45 14.52 7.68
C SER A 5 27.14 13.40 6.68
N ASP A 6 27.19 12.16 7.16
CA ASP A 6 26.63 10.99 6.49
C ASP A 6 25.13 11.23 6.31
N ASN A 7 24.78 11.90 5.22
CA ASN A 7 23.42 12.01 4.73
C ASN A 7 23.09 10.67 4.04
N SER A 8 23.14 9.59 4.83
CA SER A 8 22.58 8.32 4.43
C SER A 8 21.10 8.57 4.23
N LEU A 9 20.69 8.62 2.96
CA LEU A 9 19.29 8.51 2.57
C LEU A 9 18.85 7.16 3.12
N VAL A 10 18.40 7.13 4.37
CA VAL A 10 17.77 5.95 4.95
C VAL A 10 16.60 5.67 4.04
N GLU A 11 16.76 4.71 3.13
CA GLU A 11 15.67 4.20 2.32
C GLU A 11 14.57 3.86 3.30
N LYS A 12 13.52 4.68 3.30
CA LYS A 12 12.39 4.48 4.20
C LYS A 12 11.82 3.12 3.81
N LYS A 13 12.06 2.12 4.65
CA LYS A 13 11.58 0.76 4.42
C LYS A 13 10.08 0.83 4.20
N GLU A 14 9.66 0.42 3.01
CA GLU A 14 8.25 0.28 2.69
C GLU A 14 7.73 -1.00 3.32
N LYS A 15 6.60 -0.90 4.00
CA LYS A 15 5.92 -2.04 4.63
C LYS A 15 4.45 -1.98 4.30
N TRP A 16 3.91 -3.08 3.80
CA TRP A 16 2.48 -3.28 3.66
C TRP A 16 1.95 -4.16 4.78
N VAL A 17 0.85 -3.74 5.39
CA VAL A 17 0.15 -4.47 6.45
C VAL A 17 -1.23 -4.85 5.93
N ILE A 18 -1.56 -6.13 6.08
CA ILE A 18 -2.87 -6.70 5.72
C ILE A 18 -3.52 -7.23 7.00
N GLU A 19 -4.66 -6.68 7.35
CA GLU A 19 -5.42 -7.07 8.55
C GLU A 19 -6.76 -7.66 8.15
N LYS A 20 -7.16 -8.77 8.77
CA LYS A 20 -8.48 -9.39 8.55
C LYS A 20 -9.39 -9.04 9.72
N THR A 21 -10.53 -8.45 9.43
CA THR A 21 -11.57 -8.12 10.42
C THR A 21 -12.89 -8.71 9.94
N GLY A 22 -13.33 -9.79 10.59
CA GLY A 22 -14.47 -10.58 10.10
C GLY A 22 -14.18 -11.18 8.72
N GLU A 23 -14.98 -10.82 7.73
CA GLU A 23 -14.86 -11.27 6.33
C GLU A 23 -14.14 -10.26 5.43
N LYS A 24 -13.69 -9.12 5.99
CA LYS A 24 -13.04 -8.06 5.22
C LYS A 24 -11.56 -7.93 5.55
N TYR A 25 -10.82 -7.38 4.59
CA TYR A 25 -9.38 -7.18 4.63
C TYR A 25 -9.05 -5.70 4.48
N HIS A 26 -8.21 -5.19 5.37
CA HIS A 26 -7.70 -3.84 5.37
C HIS A 26 -6.25 -3.83 4.92
N PHE A 27 -5.89 -2.89 4.05
CA PHE A 27 -4.52 -2.71 3.57
C PHE A 27 -4.02 -1.34 4.00
N THR A 28 -2.82 -1.31 4.59
CA THR A 28 -2.17 -0.08 5.01
C THR A 28 -0.71 -0.08 4.54
N ARG A 29 -0.31 0.99 3.87
CA ARG A 29 1.07 1.23 3.43
C ARG A 29 1.79 2.10 4.44
N TRP A 30 2.94 1.64 4.89
CA TRP A 30 3.82 2.34 5.81
C TRP A 30 5.12 2.69 5.11
N LEU A 31 5.60 3.92 5.32
CA LEU A 31 6.92 4.38 4.90
C LEU A 31 7.72 4.74 6.15
N GLY A 32 8.52 3.79 6.65
CA GLY A 32 9.05 3.86 8.01
C GLY A 32 7.94 3.72 9.05
N ASP A 33 7.87 4.66 10.00
CA ASP A 33 6.90 4.64 11.10
C ASP A 33 5.62 5.43 10.80
N GLN A 34 5.49 5.97 9.58
CA GLN A 34 4.31 6.74 9.18
C GLN A 34 3.42 5.92 8.23
N VAL A 35 2.12 5.90 8.53
CA VAL A 35 1.10 5.45 7.57
C VAL A 35 1.05 6.44 6.41
N HIS A 36 1.37 5.96 5.22
CA HIS A 36 1.33 6.74 4.00
C HIS A 36 -0.01 6.61 3.27
N GLU A 37 -0.56 5.40 3.21
CA GLU A 37 -1.83 5.11 2.56
C GLU A 37 -2.64 4.11 3.39
N SER A 38 -3.96 4.26 3.38
CA SER A 38 -4.89 3.29 3.93
C SER A 38 -6.05 3.11 2.96
N TYR A 39 -6.45 1.86 2.75
CA TYR A 39 -7.47 1.47 1.79
C TYR A 39 -8.73 1.01 2.52
N ALA A 40 -9.89 1.24 1.90
CA ALA A 40 -11.16 0.75 2.41
C ALA A 40 -11.15 -0.79 2.52
N PRO A 41 -11.83 -1.37 3.52
CA PRO A 41 -11.92 -2.83 3.66
C PRO A 41 -12.57 -3.51 2.45
N VAL A 42 -11.90 -4.54 1.94
CA VAL A 42 -12.32 -5.30 0.76
C VAL A 42 -12.67 -6.75 1.10
N SER A 43 -13.38 -7.44 0.21
CA SER A 43 -13.62 -8.89 0.32
C SER A 43 -12.33 -9.69 0.07
N GLN A 44 -12.35 -10.98 0.39
CA GLN A 44 -11.20 -11.89 0.20
C GLN A 44 -10.70 -11.91 -1.26
N ASP A 45 -11.60 -11.96 -2.23
CA ASP A 45 -11.22 -12.05 -3.65
C ASP A 45 -10.47 -10.79 -4.11
N VAL A 46 -10.98 -9.62 -3.72
CA VAL A 46 -10.34 -8.33 -4.02
C VAL A 46 -9.03 -8.16 -3.26
N ALA A 47 -8.96 -8.65 -2.01
CA ALA A 47 -7.72 -8.67 -1.23
C ALA A 47 -6.60 -9.45 -1.94
N GLY A 48 -6.94 -10.57 -2.59
CA GLY A 48 -5.98 -11.34 -3.40
C GLY A 48 -5.40 -10.52 -4.56
N ILE A 49 -6.26 -9.77 -5.27
CA ILE A 49 -5.84 -8.88 -6.36
C ILE A 49 -4.93 -7.77 -5.82
N TYR A 50 -5.29 -7.17 -4.68
CA TYR A 50 -4.49 -6.11 -4.05
C TYR A 50 -3.11 -6.63 -3.65
N ALA A 51 -3.04 -7.79 -2.98
CA ALA A 51 -1.79 -8.40 -2.57
C ALA A 51 -0.89 -8.71 -3.77
N ALA A 52 -1.45 -9.28 -4.85
CA ALA A 52 -0.69 -9.56 -6.07
C ALA A 52 -0.14 -8.28 -6.72
N ALA A 53 -0.94 -7.21 -6.78
CA ALA A 53 -0.50 -5.92 -7.32
C ALA A 53 0.65 -5.32 -6.50
N ILE A 54 0.51 -5.30 -5.16
CA ILE A 54 1.53 -4.79 -4.23
C ILE A 54 2.86 -5.54 -4.40
N VAL A 55 2.81 -6.88 -4.44
CA VAL A 55 4.02 -7.72 -4.59
C VAL A 55 4.74 -7.45 -5.92
N GLN A 56 4.00 -7.09 -6.96
CA GLN A 56 4.55 -6.71 -8.26
C GLN A 56 5.03 -5.24 -8.34
N GLY A 57 4.93 -4.48 -7.23
CA GLY A 57 5.32 -3.07 -7.18
C GLY A 57 4.28 -2.10 -7.73
N PHE A 58 3.05 -2.57 -7.99
CA PHE A 58 1.93 -1.72 -8.37
C PHE A 58 1.13 -1.26 -7.14
N GLN A 59 0.43 -0.14 -7.29
CA GLN A 59 -0.53 0.26 -6.27
C GLN A 59 -1.80 -0.59 -6.37
N PRO A 60 -2.44 -0.94 -5.24
CA PRO A 60 -3.77 -1.54 -5.26
C PRO A 60 -4.74 -0.66 -6.06
N PRO A 61 -5.65 -1.26 -6.85
CA PRO A 61 -6.67 -0.52 -7.56
C PRO A 61 -7.47 0.36 -6.60
N ARG A 62 -7.23 1.67 -6.61
CA ARG A 62 -7.98 2.63 -5.78
C ARG A 62 -9.43 2.81 -6.25
N CYS A 63 -9.73 2.32 -7.45
CA CYS A 63 -10.92 2.63 -8.21
C CYS A 63 -11.59 1.39 -8.82
N LEU A 64 -11.71 0.28 -8.08
CA LEU A 64 -12.72 -0.74 -8.42
C LEU A 64 -14.12 -0.27 -7.97
N SER A 65 -14.49 0.97 -8.30
CA SER A 65 -15.88 1.38 -8.36
C SER A 65 -16.47 0.67 -9.57
N TYR A 66 -17.52 -0.12 -9.35
CA TYR A 66 -18.33 -0.74 -10.43
C TYR A 66 -18.82 0.28 -11.51
N LEU A 67 -18.64 1.58 -11.28
CA LEU A 67 -19.09 2.68 -12.12
C LEU A 67 -17.94 3.52 -12.74
N ASP A 68 -16.67 3.16 -12.54
CA ASP A 68 -15.58 3.85 -13.23
C ASP A 68 -15.59 3.47 -14.72
N LYS A 69 -16.13 4.36 -15.54
CA LYS A 69 -16.10 4.22 -17.00
C LYS A 69 -14.66 4.36 -17.49
N LEU A 70 -14.29 3.50 -18.45
CA LEU A 70 -13.10 3.72 -19.28
C LEU A 70 -13.20 5.12 -19.89
N VAL A 71 -12.19 5.95 -19.65
CA VAL A 71 -12.05 7.25 -20.30
C VAL A 71 -11.96 6.98 -21.81
N GLY A 72 -12.99 7.41 -22.53
CA GLY A 72 -13.05 7.35 -24.00
C GLY A 72 -12.18 8.41 -24.65
#